data_AF-A0A8X6S629-F1
#
_entry.id   AF-A0A8X6S629-F1
#
_cell.length_a   1.000
_cell.length_b   1.000
_cell.length_c   1.000
_cell.angle_alpha   90.00
_cell.angle_beta   90.00
_cell.angle_gamma   90.00
#
_symmetry.space_group_name_H-M   'P 1'
#
loop_
_entity.id
_entity.type
_entity.pdbx_description
1 polymer ?
#
loop_
_entity_poly.entity_id
_entity_poly.type
_entity_poly.pdbx_seq_one_letter_code
_entity_poly.pdbx_strand_id
1 'polypeptide(L)'
;MYKNALKEDLVRVVDDLDGTVESTDTVAKLKTKIEESSTFKSDADFVKTLIKNCTDESVSRNERQATLENQKIELAKLQLAQLEKEVELQTAKNKALSLNPAAKIE
;
A
#
# COMPACT_ATOMS: atom_id res chain seq x y z
N MET A 1 -9.09 -27.59 11.56
CA MET A 1 -9.40 -26.41 10.71
C MET A 1 -8.32 -26.10 9.67
N TYR A 2 -7.01 -26.31 9.92
CA TYR A 2 -5.93 -25.95 8.97
C TYR A 2 -5.83 -26.76 7.67
N LYS A 3 -6.43 -27.96 7.58
CA LYS A 3 -6.30 -28.83 6.39
C LYS A 3 -7.03 -28.29 5.14
N ASN A 4 -8.09 -27.50 5.31
CA ASN A 4 -8.86 -26.96 4.18
C ASN A 4 -8.17 -25.75 3.55
N ALA A 5 -7.60 -24.86 4.35
CA ALA A 5 -6.84 -23.70 3.86
C ALA A 5 -5.65 -24.14 2.98
N LEU A 6 -4.91 -25.16 3.42
CA LEU A 6 -3.79 -25.71 2.64
C LEU A 6 -4.23 -26.26 1.27
N LYS A 7 -5.41 -26.89 1.18
CA LYS A 7 -5.92 -27.39 -0.09
C LYS A 7 -6.31 -26.23 -1.01
N GLU A 8 -7.01 -25.23 -0.49
CA GLU A 8 -7.42 -24.04 -1.26
C GLU A 8 -6.22 -23.24 -1.77
N ASP A 9 -5.18 -23.08 -0.96
CA ASP A 9 -3.94 -22.42 -1.38
C ASP A 9 -3.25 -23.20 -2.50
N LEU A 10 -3.16 -24.53 -2.39
CA LEU A 10 -2.58 -25.36 -3.45
C LEU A 10 -3.42 -25.35 -4.75
N VAL A 11 -4.75 -25.23 -4.64
CA VAL A 11 -5.62 -25.06 -5.81
C VAL A 11 -5.30 -23.76 -6.54
N ARG A 12 -5.15 -22.65 -5.82
CA ARG A 12 -4.75 -21.36 -6.43
C ARG A 12 -3.40 -21.46 -7.11
N VAL A 13 -2.41 -22.12 -6.47
CA VAL A 13 -1.09 -22.29 -7.08
C VAL A 13 -1.17 -23.12 -8.37
N VAL A 14 -1.98 -24.17 -8.43
CA VAL A 14 -2.16 -24.94 -9.68
C VAL A 14 -2.83 -24.08 -10.76
N ASP A 15 -3.83 -23.28 -10.40
CA ASP A 15 -4.55 -22.38 -11.32
C ASP A 15 -3.61 -21.28 -11.88
N ASP A 16 -2.78 -20.69 -11.02
CA ASP A 16 -1.75 -19.69 -11.39
C ASP A 16 -0.67 -20.27 -12.34
N LEU A 17 -0.54 -21.60 -12.41
CA LEU A 17 0.40 -22.31 -13.27
C LEU A 17 -0.27 -22.84 -14.55
N ASP A 18 -1.48 -22.38 -14.87
CA ASP A 18 -2.32 -22.86 -15.97
C ASP A 18 -2.59 -24.38 -15.91
N GLY A 19 -2.51 -24.95 -14.70
CA GLY A 19 -2.78 -26.35 -14.44
C GLY A 19 -4.28 -26.62 -14.23
N THR A 20 -4.76 -27.78 -14.66
CA THR A 20 -6.16 -28.17 -14.42
C THR A 20 -6.35 -28.66 -12.98
N VAL A 21 -7.36 -28.14 -12.28
CA VAL A 21 -7.77 -28.61 -10.96
C VAL A 21 -9.10 -29.35 -11.05
N GLU A 22 -9.13 -30.61 -10.62
CA GLU A 22 -10.38 -31.35 -10.44
C GLU A 22 -10.85 -31.28 -8.99
N SER A 23 -12.17 -31.28 -8.77
CA SER A 23 -12.75 -31.25 -7.41
C SER A 23 -12.33 -32.44 -6.55
N THR A 24 -12.01 -33.56 -7.20
CA THR A 24 -11.55 -34.83 -6.62
C THR A 24 -10.05 -34.83 -6.29
N ASP A 25 -9.29 -33.82 -6.71
CA ASP A 25 -7.85 -33.79 -6.50
C ASP A 25 -7.51 -33.68 -5.01
N THR A 26 -6.56 -34.51 -4.59
CA THR A 26 -6.03 -34.53 -3.22
C THR A 26 -4.86 -33.56 -3.10
N VAL A 27 -4.51 -33.17 -1.87
CA VAL A 27 -3.32 -32.34 -1.57
C VAL A 27 -2.05 -32.93 -2.19
N ALA A 28 -1.88 -34.25 -2.14
CA ALA A 28 -0.72 -34.91 -2.74
C ALA A 28 -0.72 -34.75 -4.27
N LYS A 29 -1.88 -34.93 -4.92
CA LYS A 29 -2.03 -34.82 -6.37
C LYS A 29 -1.83 -33.38 -6.86
N LEU A 30 -2.31 -32.39 -6.11
CA LEU A 30 -2.06 -30.97 -6.39
C LEU A 30 -0.56 -30.64 -6.29
N LYS A 31 0.15 -31.18 -5.28
CA LYS A 31 1.61 -31.00 -5.18
C LYS A 31 2.35 -31.59 -6.38
N THR A 32 2.01 -32.81 -6.78
CA THR A 32 2.60 -33.43 -7.98
C THR A 32 2.34 -32.58 -9.22
N LYS A 33 1.14 -32.03 -9.40
CA LYS A 33 0.84 -31.13 -10.53
C LYS A 33 1.70 -29.85 -10.54
N ILE A 34 1.98 -29.29 -9.35
CA ILE A 34 2.85 -28.11 -9.22
C ILE A 34 4.31 -28.49 -9.57
N GLU A 35 4.78 -29.63 -9.06
CA GLU A 35 6.12 -30.17 -9.30
C GLU A 35 6.35 -30.55 -10.78
N GLU A 36 5.30 -31.03 -11.46
CA GLU A 36 5.31 -31.37 -12.89
C GLU A 36 5.10 -30.15 -13.80
N SER A 37 4.77 -28.98 -13.23
CA SER A 37 4.52 -27.79 -14.05
C SER A 37 5.82 -27.33 -14.73
N SER A 38 5.72 -27.00 -16.02
CA SER A 38 6.87 -26.49 -16.78
C SER A 38 7.34 -25.09 -16.33
N THR A 39 6.54 -24.43 -15.50
CA THR A 39 6.78 -23.08 -14.97
C THR A 39 7.96 -23.05 -14.01
N PHE A 40 8.13 -24.10 -13.19
CA PHE A 40 9.25 -24.22 -12.26
C PHE A 40 10.10 -25.43 -12.63
N LYS A 41 11.28 -25.18 -13.19
CA LYS A 41 12.22 -26.25 -13.59
C LYS A 41 12.84 -26.99 -12.40
N SER A 42 12.73 -26.42 -11.20
CA SER A 42 13.19 -27.01 -9.94
C SER A 42 12.48 -26.37 -8.74
N ASP A 43 12.46 -27.07 -7.60
CA ASP A 43 12.00 -26.52 -6.31
C ASP A 43 12.73 -25.22 -5.95
N ALA A 44 14.00 -25.11 -6.32
CA ALA A 44 14.80 -23.92 -6.11
C ALA A 44 14.27 -22.71 -6.89
N ASP A 45 13.76 -22.92 -8.11
CA ASP A 45 13.18 -21.85 -8.93
C ASP A 45 11.81 -21.40 -8.39
N PHE A 46 11.02 -22.34 -7.86
CA PHE A 46 9.78 -22.04 -7.16
C PHE A 46 10.05 -21.18 -5.91
N VAL A 47 10.96 -21.61 -5.04
CA VAL A 47 11.30 -20.89 -3.80
C VAL A 47 11.89 -19.50 -4.11
N LYS A 48 12.74 -19.36 -5.13
CA LYS A 48 13.24 -18.05 -5.58
C LYS A 48 12.12 -17.13 -6.02
N THR A 49 11.14 -17.65 -6.76
CA THR A 49 9.99 -16.88 -7.24
C THR A 49 9.12 -16.41 -6.08
N LEU A 50 8.85 -17.28 -5.10
CA LEU A 50 8.14 -16.91 -3.88
C LEU A 50 8.87 -15.83 -3.08
N ILE A 51 10.19 -15.99 -2.86
CA ILE A 51 11.01 -14.99 -2.17
C ILE A 51 10.94 -13.65 -2.90
N LYS A 52 11.06 -13.66 -4.23
CA LYS A 52 10.97 -12.46 -5.05
C LYS A 52 9.61 -11.78 -4.89
N ASN A 53 8.50 -12.51 -5.05
CA ASN A 53 7.16 -11.96 -4.90
C ASN A 53 6.93 -11.33 -3.52
N CYS A 54 7.32 -12.03 -2.44
CA CYS A 54 7.25 -11.49 -1.08
C CYS A 54 8.10 -10.22 -0.91
N THR A 55 9.29 -10.19 -1.52
CA THR A 55 10.19 -9.03 -1.48
C THR A 55 9.60 -7.85 -2.24
N ASP A 56 9.12 -8.07 -3.45
CA ASP A 56 8.51 -7.05 -4.31
C ASP A 56 7.24 -6.46 -3.65
N GLU A 57 6.40 -7.29 -3.03
CA GLU A 57 5.25 -6.80 -2.24
C GLU A 57 5.68 -5.97 -1.02
N SER A 58 6.78 -6.34 -0.36
CA SER A 58 7.33 -5.58 0.78
C SER A 58 7.85 -4.21 0.33
N VAL A 59 8.58 -4.17 -0.78
CA VAL A 59 9.07 -2.92 -1.41
C VAL A 59 7.90 -2.03 -1.79
N SER A 60 6.91 -2.55 -2.51
CA SER A 60 5.73 -1.79 -2.93
C SER A 60 4.95 -1.20 -1.74
N ARG A 61 4.80 -1.96 -0.65
CA ARG A 61 4.17 -1.45 0.59
C ARG A 61 4.97 -0.31 1.20
N ASN A 62 6.29 -0.43 1.26
CA ASN A 62 7.17 0.61 1.80
C ASN A 62 7.17 1.89 0.95
N GLU A 63 7.20 1.75 -0.39
CA GLU A 63 7.12 2.88 -1.32
C GLU A 63 5.78 3.62 -1.20
N ARG A 64 4.68 2.87 -1.09
CA ARG A 64 3.35 3.44 -0.85
C ARG A 64 3.30 4.19 0.48
N GLN A 65 3.87 3.62 1.54
CA GLN A 65 3.92 4.27 2.85
C GLN A 65 4.76 5.55 2.81
N ALA A 66 5.93 5.53 2.17
CA ALA A 66 6.79 6.71 2.01
C ALA A 66 6.08 7.82 1.22
N THR A 67 5.34 7.45 0.17
CA THR A 67 4.54 8.39 -0.62
C THR A 67 3.45 9.05 0.24
N LEU A 68 2.73 8.27 1.06
CA LEU A 68 1.69 8.79 1.95
C LEU A 68 2.28 9.72 3.02
N GLU A 69 3.42 9.39 3.62
CA GLU A 69 4.08 10.27 4.58
C GLU A 69 4.52 11.59 3.95
N ASN A 70 5.09 11.55 2.74
CA ASN A 70 5.43 12.78 2.00
C ASN A 70 4.20 13.64 1.69
N GLN A 71 3.08 13.02 1.29
CA GLN A 71 1.82 13.74 1.06
C GLN A 71 1.29 14.42 2.33
N LYS A 72 1.39 13.75 3.49
CA LYS A 72 1.01 14.35 4.77
C LYS A 72 1.88 15.56 5.10
N ILE A 73 3.20 15.46 4.87
CA ILE A 73 4.14 16.56 5.10
C ILE A 73 3.81 17.75 4.20
N GLU A 74 3.56 17.53 2.91
CA GLU A 74 3.20 18.60 1.98
C GLU A 74 1.87 19.27 2.34
N LEU A 75 0.86 18.49 2.75
CA LEU A 75 -0.40 19.04 3.24
C LEU A 75 -0.19 19.89 4.51
N ALA A 76 0.62 19.43 5.45
CA ALA A 76 0.92 20.17 6.67
C ALA A 76 1.66 21.50 6.38
N LYS A 77 2.58 21.51 5.41
CA LYS A 77 3.24 22.75 4.95
C LYS A 77 2.24 23.75 4.37
N LEU A 78 1.30 23.29 3.55
CA LEU A 78 0.27 24.14 2.98
C LEU A 78 -0.66 24.73 4.06
N GLN A 79 -1.07 23.91 5.02
CA GLN A 79 -1.87 24.37 6.15
C GLN A 79 -1.13 25.39 7.01
N LEU A 80 0.17 25.18 7.25
CA LEU A 80 1.00 26.13 7.99
C LEU A 80 1.09 27.47 7.25
N ALA A 81 1.36 27.46 5.95
CA ALA A 81 1.43 28.67 5.13
C ALA A 81 0.09 29.45 5.12
N GLN A 82 -1.05 28.75 5.14
CA GLN A 82 -2.36 29.38 5.26
C GLN A 82 -2.55 30.06 6.62
N LEU A 83 -2.15 29.40 7.70
CA LEU A 83 -2.22 29.95 9.06
C LEU A 83 -1.30 31.16 9.22
N GLU A 84 -0.07 31.09 8.72
CA GLU A 84 0.89 32.21 8.73
C GLU A 84 0.31 33.44 8.01
N LYS A 85 -0.29 33.23 6.83
CA LYS A 85 -0.95 34.31 6.08
C LYS A 85 -2.15 34.90 6.81
N GLU A 86 -2.96 34.07 7.48
CA GLU A 86 -4.10 34.56 8.29
C GLU A 86 -3.60 35.42 9.47
N VAL A 87 -2.53 34.98 10.15
CA VAL A 87 -1.90 35.74 11.23
C VAL A 87 -1.37 37.09 10.74
N GLU A 88 -0.72 37.14 9.58
CA GLU A 88 -0.26 38.38 8.95
C GLU A 88 -1.43 39.32 8.63
N LEU A 89 -2.51 38.80 8.05
CA LEU A 89 -3.72 39.57 7.74
C LEU A 89 -4.36 40.17 8.99
N GLN A 90 -4.52 39.37 10.07
CA GLN A 90 -5.06 39.86 11.33
C GLN A 90 -4.16 40.93 11.95
N THR A 91 -2.85 40.74 11.90
CA THR A 91 -1.87 41.71 12.40
C THR A 91 -1.96 43.03 11.62
N ALA A 92 -2.03 42.96 10.29
CA ALA A 92 -2.20 44.13 9.42
C ALA A 92 -3.54 44.84 9.69
N LYS A 93 -4.64 44.09 9.84
CA LYS A 93 -5.96 44.62 10.18
C LYS A 93 -5.94 45.34 11.54
N ASN A 94 -5.36 44.73 12.56
CA ASN A 94 -5.24 45.33 13.89
C ASN A 94 -4.39 46.61 13.87
N LYS A 95 -3.31 46.62 13.08
CA LYS A 95 -2.48 47.81 12.87
C LYS A 95 -3.22 48.92 12.11
N ALA A 96 -4.02 48.57 11.10
CA ALA A 96 -4.85 49.55 10.39
C ALA A 96 -5.92 50.16 11.31
N LEU A 97 -6.57 49.36 12.15
CA LEU A 97 -7.55 49.80 13.14
C LEU A 97 -6.93 50.66 14.25
N SER A 98 -5.67 50.42 14.62
CA SER A 98 -4.98 51.26 15.62
C SER A 98 -4.51 52.60 15.05
N LEU A 99 -4.24 52.67 13.75
CA LEU A 99 -3.81 53.89 13.06
C LEU A 99 -4.98 54.80 12.62
N ASN A 100 -6.22 54.33 12.64
CA ASN A 100 -7.41 55.13 12.36
C ASN A 100 -8.45 55.04 13.50
N PRO A 101 -8.32 55.85 14.56
CA PRO A 101 -9.24 55.84 15.70
C PRO A 101 -10.68 56.27 15.34
N ALA A 102 -10.92 56.86 14.17
CA ALA A 102 -12.25 57.27 13.71
C ALA A 102 -13.11 56.11 13.18
N ALA A 103 -12.54 54.91 12.97
CA ALA A 103 -13.30 53.71 12.57
C ALA A 103 -13.96 52.98 13.77
N LYS A 104 -13.89 53.55 14.98
CA LYS A 104 -14.48 52.99 16.22
C LYS A 104 -15.87 53.55 16.56
N ILE A 105 -16.44 54.44 15.75
CA ILE A 105 -17.76 55.04 16.02
C ILE A 105 -18.67 54.77 14.82
N GLU A 106 -19.38 53.64 14.88
CA GLU A 106 -20.83 53.51 14.67
C GLU A 106 -21.31 52.20 15.33
#